data_AF-A0A3L7U8N4-F1
#
_entry.id   AF-A0A3L7U8N4-F1
#
_cell.length_a   1.000
_cell.length_b   1.000
_cell.length_c   1.000
_cell.angle_alpha   90.00
_cell.angle_beta   90.00
_cell.angle_gamma   90.00
#
_symmetry.space_group_name_H-M   'P 1'
#
loop_
_entity.id
_entity.type
_entity.pdbx_description
1 polymer ?
#
loop_
_entity_poly.entity_id
_entity_poly.type
_entity_poly.pdbx_seq_one_letter_code
_entity_poly.pdbx_strand_id
1 'polypeptide(L)'
;MKITGVVCELLRIPSVEHKTASSQDAVIVRVRTDTGLEGIGEADSQPEVVKAIIDAPFSHTIACGLRELLLGENPLETERLWQKMHRRTMYFGRSSVTITAMAAIDMA
;
A
#
# COMPACT_ATOMS: atom_id res chain seq x y z
N MET A 1 -4.57 11.16 -16.35
CA MET A 1 -3.87 11.12 -15.05
C MET A 1 -3.30 9.73 -14.88
N LYS A 2 -2.03 9.61 -14.51
CA LYS A 2 -1.35 8.33 -14.32
C LYS A 2 -0.62 8.34 -13.00
N ILE A 3 -0.65 7.22 -12.29
CA ILE A 3 0.15 7.02 -11.08
C ILE A 3 1.63 6.96 -11.47
N THR A 4 2.43 7.82 -10.86
CA THR A 4 3.89 7.91 -11.06
C THR A 4 4.67 7.37 -9.87
N GLY A 5 4.02 7.19 -8.73
CA GLY A 5 4.64 6.59 -7.54
C GLY A 5 3.61 6.20 -6.47
N VAL A 6 3.93 5.16 -5.72
CA VAL A 6 3.23 4.75 -4.49
C VAL A 6 4.28 4.69 -3.40
N VAL A 7 4.31 5.64 -2.46
CA VAL A 7 5.40 5.78 -1.48
C VAL A 7 4.89 5.40 -0.09
N CYS A 8 5.58 4.46 0.58
CA CYS A 8 5.35 4.15 1.99
C CYS A 8 6.30 4.92 2.89
N GLU A 9 5.75 5.70 3.81
CA GLU A 9 6.46 6.44 4.84
C GLU A 9 6.12 5.82 6.20
N LEU A 10 7.15 5.36 6.91
CA LEU A 10 6.98 4.77 8.23
C LEU A 10 7.21 5.84 9.29
N LEU A 11 6.24 5.99 10.18
CA LEU A 11 6.30 6.90 11.32
C LEU A 11 6.45 6.07 12.58
N ARG A 12 7.30 6.52 13.51
CA ARG A 12 7.51 5.83 14.79
C ARG A 12 7.88 6.85 15.86
N ILE A 13 7.32 6.69 17.05
CA ILE A 13 7.74 7.48 18.21
C ILE A 13 9.19 7.17 18.59
N PRO A 14 9.95 8.10 19.18
CA PRO A 14 11.37 7.90 19.48
C PRO A 14 11.69 6.68 20.36
N SER A 15 10.74 6.27 21.21
CA SER A 15 10.89 5.15 22.14
C SER A 15 9.64 4.29 22.12
N VAL A 16 9.74 3.10 21.52
CA VAL A 16 8.66 2.10 21.51
C VAL A 16 8.72 1.26 22.77
N GLU A 17 7.59 1.13 23.45
CA GLU A 17 7.44 0.33 24.66
C GLU A 17 6.79 -1.02 24.35
N HIS A 18 7.15 -2.05 25.13
CA HIS A 18 6.55 -3.39 25.07
C HIS A 18 5.16 -3.41 25.72
N LYS A 19 4.19 -2.77 25.05
CA LYS A 19 2.80 -2.69 25.47
C LYS A 19 1.85 -2.78 24.28
N THR A 20 0.60 -3.15 24.56
CA THR A 20 -0.47 -3.12 23.55
C THR A 20 -0.92 -1.68 23.32
N ALA A 21 -0.38 -1.02 22.30
CA ALA A 21 -0.77 0.32 21.87
C ALA A 21 -0.63 0.46 20.34
N SER A 22 -1.69 0.90 19.68
CA SER A 22 -1.76 1.08 18.21
C SER A 22 -1.24 2.44 17.72
N SER A 23 -0.63 3.24 18.60
CA SER A 23 -0.22 4.63 18.31
C SER A 23 1.30 4.86 18.43
N GLN A 24 2.10 3.79 18.56
CA GLN A 24 3.56 3.90 18.68
C GLN A 24 4.24 4.00 17.32
N ASP A 25 3.60 3.51 16.27
CA ASP A 25 4.02 3.62 14.89
C ASP A 25 2.83 3.66 13.93
N ALA A 26 3.08 4.09 12.69
CA ALA A 26 2.09 4.17 11.63
C ALA A 26 2.77 4.02 10.26
N VAL A 27 1.98 3.72 9.24
CA VAL A 27 2.41 3.76 7.84
C VAL A 27 1.49 4.70 7.05
N ILE A 28 2.09 5.69 6.40
CA ILE A 28 1.43 6.56 5.44
C ILE A 28 1.76 6.08 4.03
N VAL A 29 0.73 5.96 3.19
CA VAL A 29 0.86 5.62 1.78
C VAL A 29 0.49 6.83 0.94
N ARG A 30 1.41 7.26 0.08
CA ARG A 30 1.23 8.43 -0.79
C ARG A 30 1.20 8.01 -2.25
N VAL A 31 0.08 8.25 -2.93
CA VAL A 31 -0.11 7.95 -4.35
C VAL A 31 0.09 9.24 -5.16
N ARG A 32 1.14 9.28 -5.98
CA ARG A 32 1.51 10.47 -6.77
C ARG A 32 1.10 10.29 -8.22
N THR A 33 0.70 11.39 -8.87
CA THR A 33 0.27 11.37 -10.26
C THR A 33 1.14 12.24 -11.17
N ASP A 34 1.02 12.02 -12.48
CA ASP A 34 1.66 12.83 -13.53
C ASP A 34 1.13 14.26 -13.62
N THR A 35 -0.01 14.56 -13.00
CA THR A 35 -0.58 15.91 -12.91
C THR A 35 -0.11 16.68 -11.66
N GLY A 36 0.79 16.10 -10.86
CA GLY A 36 1.28 16.70 -9.62
C GLY A 36 0.32 16.61 -8.43
N LEU A 37 -0.78 15.85 -8.56
CA LEU A 37 -1.66 15.55 -7.42
C LEU A 37 -1.08 14.41 -6.59
N GLU A 38 -1.40 14.43 -5.31
CA GLU A 38 -1.00 13.40 -4.37
C GLU A 38 -2.16 13.03 -3.46
N GLY A 39 -2.47 11.74 -3.44
CA GLY A 39 -3.37 11.08 -2.52
C GLY A 39 -2.65 10.60 -1.27
N ILE A 40 -3.34 10.57 -0.13
CA ILE A 40 -2.77 10.13 1.16
C ILE A 40 -3.75 9.16 1.81
N GLY A 41 -3.25 7.98 2.18
CA GLY A 41 -3.96 6.98 2.96
C GLY A 41 -3.07 6.34 4.02
N GLU A 42 -3.66 5.51 4.86
CA GLU A 42 -2.96 4.80 5.94
C GLU A 42 -3.48 3.37 6.10
N ALA A 43 -2.69 2.51 6.76
CA ALA A 43 -3.12 1.19 7.22
C ALA A 43 -2.84 1.02 8.71
N ASP A 44 -3.88 0.72 9.49
CA ASP A 44 -3.72 0.24 10.87
C ASP A 44 -3.33 -1.25 10.84
N SER A 45 -2.04 -1.50 10.72
CA SER A 45 -1.40 -2.82 10.62
C SER A 45 0.09 -2.68 10.92
N GLN A 46 0.83 -3.79 10.96
CA GLN A 46 2.27 -3.71 11.18
C GLN A 46 2.94 -2.91 10.04
N PRO A 47 3.56 -1.74 10.32
CA PRO A 47 3.99 -0.80 9.28
C PRO A 47 5.04 -1.35 8.29
N GLU A 48 6.01 -2.13 8.80
CA GLU A 48 7.07 -2.75 7.99
C GLU A 48 6.52 -3.82 7.04
N VAL A 49 5.52 -4.60 7.48
CA VAL A 49 4.87 -5.62 6.66
C VAL A 49 4.06 -4.96 5.56
N VAL A 50 3.33 -3.87 5.85
CA VAL A 50 2.64 -3.07 4.82
C VAL A 50 3.63 -2.56 3.79
N LYS A 51 4.76 -1.98 4.23
CA LYS A 51 5.83 -1.53 3.33
C LYS A 51 6.37 -2.67 2.47
N ALA A 52 6.64 -3.83 3.06
CA ALA A 52 7.13 -4.99 2.33
C ALA A 52 6.14 -5.48 1.27
N ILE A 53 4.83 -5.47 1.57
CA ILE A 53 3.78 -5.84 0.61
C ILE A 53 3.71 -4.86 -0.56
N ILE A 54 3.85 -3.56 -0.30
CA ILE A 54 3.81 -2.53 -1.34
C ILE A 54 5.08 -2.56 -2.19
N ASP A 55 6.24 -2.74 -1.58
CA ASP A 55 7.56 -2.68 -2.22
C ASP A 55 8.07 -4.01 -2.78
N ALA A 56 7.37 -5.12 -2.52
CA ALA A 56 7.77 -6.43 -3.01
C ALA A 56 7.96 -6.43 -4.54
N PRO A 57 9.03 -7.04 -5.07
CA PRO A 57 9.20 -7.14 -6.52
C PRO A 57 8.17 -8.10 -7.12
N PHE A 58 8.00 -8.03 -8.45
CA PHE A 58 7.36 -9.11 -9.18
C PHE A 58 8.06 -10.45 -8.93
N SER A 59 7.27 -11.45 -8.50
CA SER A 59 7.69 -12.85 -8.43
C SER A 59 7.02 -13.67 -9.53
N HIS A 60 5.69 -13.63 -9.60
CA HIS A 60 4.90 -14.23 -10.69
C HIS A 60 3.51 -13.57 -10.80
N THR A 61 2.69 -14.02 -11.75
CA THR A 61 1.43 -13.34 -12.14
C THR A 61 0.41 -13.12 -11.02
N ILE A 62 0.46 -13.90 -9.94
CA ILE A 62 -0.39 -13.74 -8.74
C ILE A 62 0.41 -13.46 -7.45
N ALA A 63 1.68 -13.05 -7.58
CA ALA A 63 2.53 -12.58 -6.50
C ALA A 63 3.44 -11.43 -6.99
N CYS A 64 2.94 -10.21 -6.88
CA CYS A 64 3.65 -8.98 -7.21
C CYS A 64 3.30 -7.89 -6.20
N GLY A 65 4.25 -7.05 -5.80
CA GLY A 65 3.99 -5.95 -4.88
C GLY A 65 3.09 -4.87 -5.48
N LEU A 66 2.35 -4.19 -4.61
CA LEU A 66 1.29 -3.27 -5.01
C LEU A 66 1.81 -2.07 -5.82
N ARG A 67 3.02 -1.56 -5.51
CA ARG A 67 3.62 -0.42 -6.22
C ARG A 67 3.78 -0.73 -7.71
N GLU A 68 4.41 -1.84 -8.05
CA GLU A 68 4.67 -2.23 -9.45
C GLU A 68 3.37 -2.44 -10.22
N LEU A 69 2.34 -2.96 -9.55
CA LEU A 69 1.01 -3.15 -10.16
C LEU A 69 0.31 -1.84 -10.52
N LEU A 70 0.65 -0.72 -9.89
CA LEU A 70 -0.10 0.53 -10.03
C LEU A 70 0.62 1.60 -10.86
N LEU A 71 1.93 1.50 -11.05
CA LEU A 71 2.67 2.45 -11.88
C LEU A 71 2.10 2.51 -13.30
N GLY A 72 1.83 3.73 -13.77
CA GLY A 72 1.25 4.01 -15.08
C GLY A 72 -0.26 3.85 -15.18
N GLU A 73 -0.93 3.36 -14.13
CA GLU A 73 -2.38 3.18 -14.10
C GLU A 73 -3.14 4.51 -13.91
N ASN A 74 -4.38 4.55 -14.37
CA ASN A 74 -5.29 5.69 -14.14
C ASN A 74 -5.90 5.59 -12.73
N PRO A 75 -5.59 6.51 -11.79
CA PRO A 75 -6.05 6.42 -10.40
C PRO A 75 -7.57 6.58 -10.25
N LEU A 76 -8.27 7.11 -11.25
CA LEU A 76 -9.73 7.28 -11.21
C LEU A 76 -10.50 5.98 -11.44
N GLU A 77 -9.82 4.87 -11.73
CA GLU A 77 -10.42 3.55 -11.98
C GLU A 77 -10.37 2.66 -10.72
N THR A 78 -10.76 3.22 -9.57
CA THR A 78 -10.57 2.64 -8.22
C THR A 78 -11.01 1.18 -8.12
N GLU A 79 -12.26 0.85 -8.49
CA GLU A 79 -12.75 -0.54 -8.44
C GLU A 79 -11.92 -1.49 -9.30
N ARG A 80 -11.51 -1.07 -10.51
CA ARG A 80 -10.67 -1.91 -11.37
C ARG A 80 -9.30 -2.13 -10.73
N LEU A 81 -8.72 -1.09 -10.12
CA LEU A 81 -7.44 -1.16 -9.43
C LEU A 81 -7.53 -2.05 -8.19
N TRP A 82 -8.60 -1.97 -7.41
CA TRP A 82 -8.87 -2.87 -6.30
C TRP A 82 -8.87 -4.33 -6.74
N GLN A 83 -9.63 -4.65 -7.79
CA GLN A 83 -9.67 -6.00 -8.37
C GLN A 83 -8.29 -6.44 -8.91
N LYS A 84 -7.54 -5.53 -9.53
CA LYS A 84 -6.17 -5.79 -10.00
C LYS A 84 -5.26 -6.15 -8.84
N MET A 85 -5.21 -5.31 -7.80
CA MET A 85 -4.40 -5.55 -6.60
C MET A 85 -4.77 -6.88 -5.94
N HIS A 86 -6.06 -7.13 -5.72
CA HIS A 86 -6.54 -8.36 -5.10
C HIS A 86 -6.12 -9.62 -5.88
N ARG A 87 -6.35 -9.65 -7.20
CA ARG A 87 -6.05 -10.82 -8.03
C ARG A 87 -4.54 -11.06 -8.17
N ARG A 88 -3.76 -9.99 -8.28
CA ARG A 88 -2.31 -10.06 -8.56
C ARG A 88 -1.47 -10.26 -7.29
N THR A 89 -2.08 -10.16 -6.11
CA THR A 89 -1.49 -10.54 -4.83
C THR A 89 -2.06 -11.83 -4.25
N MET A 90 -2.94 -12.55 -4.96
CA MET A 90 -3.70 -13.69 -4.42
C MET A 90 -2.85 -14.80 -3.76
N TYR A 91 -1.59 -14.96 -4.17
CA TYR A 91 -0.70 -15.94 -3.53
C TYR A 91 -0.35 -15.57 -2.07
N PHE A 92 -0.29 -14.28 -1.75
CA PHE A 92 0.13 -13.75 -0.44
C PHE A 92 -0.83 -12.70 0.15
N GLY A 93 -2.00 -12.48 -0.48
CA GLY A 93 -2.81 -11.28 -0.22
C GLY A 93 -4.31 -11.46 -0.04
N ARG A 94 -4.81 -12.69 -0.05
CA ARG A 94 -6.25 -13.01 0.07
C ARG A 94 -6.91 -12.51 1.36
N SER A 95 -6.14 -12.10 2.35
CA SER A 95 -6.62 -11.65 3.66
C SER A 95 -5.55 -10.84 4.40
N SER A 96 -5.91 -10.31 5.58
CA SER A 96 -4.99 -9.71 6.54
C SER A 96 -4.22 -8.50 5.98
N VAL A 97 -2.92 -8.38 6.27
CA VAL A 97 -2.12 -7.16 6.06
C VAL A 97 -2.09 -6.72 4.60
N THR A 98 -2.22 -7.63 3.63
CA THR A 98 -2.27 -7.24 2.22
C THR A 98 -3.57 -6.51 1.88
N ILE A 99 -4.69 -6.89 2.51
CA ILE A 99 -5.96 -6.19 2.34
C ILE A 99 -5.91 -4.79 2.96
N THR A 100 -5.27 -4.63 4.13
CA THR A 100 -5.10 -3.31 4.74
C THR A 100 -4.11 -2.44 3.96
N ALA A 101 -3.06 -3.01 3.38
CA ALA A 101 -2.17 -2.31 2.46
C ALA A 101 -2.89 -1.85 1.19
N MET A 102 -3.79 -2.67 0.64
CA MET A 102 -4.66 -2.28 -0.46
C MET A 102 -5.63 -1.16 -0.06
N ALA A 103 -6.22 -1.23 1.14
CA ALA A 103 -7.11 -0.20 1.67
C ALA A 103 -6.41 1.16 1.82
N ALA A 104 -5.15 1.16 2.27
CA ALA A 104 -4.35 2.39 2.35
C ALA A 104 -4.13 3.04 0.98
N ILE A 105 -3.97 2.23 -0.08
CA ILE A 105 -3.85 2.74 -1.44
C ILE A 105 -5.19 3.22 -1.98
N ASP A 106 -6.29 2.49 -1.73
CA ASP A 106 -7.62 2.85 -2.21
C ASP A 106 -8.17 4.13 -1.58
N MET A 107 -7.75 4.41 -0.33
CA MET A 107 -8.02 5.66 0.36
C MET A 107 -7.24 6.85 -0.20
N ALA A 108 -6.06 6.59 -0.78
CA ALA A 108 -5.11 7.60 -1.25
C ALA A 108 -5.42 8.07 -2.68
#